data_AF-A0A7I7TYT4-F1
#
_entry.id   AF-A0A7I7TYT4-F1
#
_cell.length_a   1.000
_cell.length_b   1.000
_cell.length_c   1.000
_cell.angle_alpha   90.00
_cell.angle_beta   90.00
_cell.angle_gamma   90.00
#
_symmetry.space_group_name_H-M   'P 1'
#
loop_
_entity.id
_entity.type
_entity.pdbx_description
1 polymer ?
#
loop_
_entity_poly.entity_id
_entity_poly.type
_entity_poly.pdbx_seq_one_letter_code
_entity_poly.pdbx_strand_id
1 'polypeptide(L)' 'MPDQTTYVAVEDLVPGDVLAMTSDDDPNPQRFRVAHVEHVNTVAYGDEPRVVLTSEPRTAGAAPMVLAYPRGTKIRKVIG' A
#
# COMPACT_ATOMS: atom_id res chain seq x y z
N MET A 1 -14.43 11.25 13.77
CA MET A 1 -13.62 10.21 14.44
C MET A 1 -12.28 10.20 13.73
N PRO A 2 -11.13 10.26 14.41
CA PRO A 2 -9.85 10.01 13.75
C PRO A 2 -9.91 8.61 13.13
N ASP A 3 -9.45 8.46 11.89
CA ASP A 3 -9.34 7.16 11.25
C ASP A 3 -8.49 6.25 12.14
N GLN A 4 -9.04 5.12 12.60
CA GLN A 4 -8.24 4.16 13.33
C GLN A 4 -7.28 3.50 12.34
N THR A 5 -6.04 3.22 12.72
CA THR A 5 -5.08 2.53 11.87
C THR A 5 -4.53 1.29 12.57
N THR A 6 -4.10 0.31 11.76
CA THR A 6 -3.41 -0.90 12.23
C THR A 6 -2.21 -1.20 11.34
N TYR A 7 -1.20 -1.88 11.88
CA TYR A 7 -0.05 -2.34 11.11
C TYR A 7 -0.35 -3.71 10.51
N VAL A 8 -0.29 -3.79 9.19
CA VAL A 8 -0.47 -5.02 8.41
C VAL A 8 0.77 -5.28 7.56
N ALA A 9 1.14 -6.54 7.36
CA ALA A 9 2.22 -6.86 6.44
C ALA A 9 1.76 -6.55 5.00
N VAL A 10 2.67 -6.07 4.16
CA VAL A 10 2.36 -5.76 2.75
C VAL A 10 1.82 -6.95 1.97
N GLU A 11 2.14 -8.16 2.42
CA GLU A 11 1.71 -9.43 1.82
C GLU A 11 0.25 -9.77 2.10
N ASP A 12 -0.31 -9.21 3.17
CA ASP A 12 -1.69 -9.46 3.60
C ASP A 12 -2.65 -8.39 3.05
N LEU A 13 -2.15 -7.45 2.25
CA LEU A 13 -2.94 -6.39 1.63
C LEU A 13 -3.77 -6.95 0.47
N VAL A 14 -4.99 -6.42 0.34
CA VAL A 14 -5.90 -6.78 -0.73
C VAL A 14 -6.42 -5.54 -1.47
N PRO A 15 -6.82 -5.67 -2.75
CA PRO A 15 -7.55 -4.62 -3.45
C PRO A 15 -8.76 -4.14 -2.64
N GLY A 16 -8.92 -2.82 -2.54
CA GLY A 16 -9.92 -2.14 -1.72
C GLY A 16 -9.37 -1.60 -0.39
N ASP A 17 -8.24 -2.10 0.08
CA ASP A 17 -7.60 -1.60 1.31
C ASP A 17 -7.17 -0.14 1.17
N VAL A 18 -7.26 0.60 2.27
CA VAL A 18 -6.82 2.00 2.34
C VAL A 18 -5.64 2.09 3.30
N LEU A 19 -4.54 2.67 2.84
CA LEU A 19 -3.30 2.81 3.59
C LEU A 19 -3.07 4.29 3.95
N ALA A 20 -2.57 4.52 5.16
CA ALA A 20 -2.14 5.84 5.61
C ALA A 20 -0.63 5.98 5.35
N MET A 21 -0.26 6.86 4.43
CA MET A 21 1.14 7.04 4.00
C MET A 21 1.94 8.04 4.85
N THR A 22 1.29 8.76 5.75
CA THR A 22 1.83 9.91 6.51
C THR A 22 1.67 9.67 8.00
N SER A 23 2.47 10.34 8.85
CA SER A 23 2.54 10.08 10.30
C SER A 23 1.19 10.20 11.01
N ASP A 24 1.05 9.56 12.18
CA ASP A 24 -0.20 9.58 12.96
C ASP A 24 -0.57 11.01 13.43
N ASP A 25 0.42 11.90 13.52
CA ASP A 25 0.23 13.31 13.87
C ASP A 25 -0.14 14.21 12.67
N ASP A 26 -0.24 13.64 11.46
CA ASP A 26 -0.68 14.40 10.28
C ASP A 26 -2.21 14.61 10.33
N PRO A 27 -2.71 15.85 10.41
CA PRO A 27 -4.15 16.11 10.44
C PRO A 27 -4.86 15.74 9.13
N ASN A 28 -4.13 15.56 8.02
CA ASN A 28 -4.67 15.18 6.72
C ASN A 28 -3.83 14.07 6.09
N PRO A 29 -3.91 12.83 6.62
CA PRO A 29 -3.01 11.81 6.17
C PRO A 29 -3.25 11.44 4.72
N GLN A 30 -2.19 11.44 3.90
CA GLN A 30 -2.31 10.99 2.52
C GLN A 30 -2.75 9.52 2.47
N ARG A 31 -3.87 9.29 1.79
CA ARG A 31 -4.45 7.96 1.61
C ARG A 31 -3.96 7.32 0.30
N PHE A 32 -3.70 6.02 0.38
CA PHE A 32 -3.44 5.15 -0.76
C PHE A 32 -4.52 4.08 -0.79
N ARG A 33 -5.38 4.10 -1.80
CA ARG A 33 -6.39 3.05 -1.98
C ARG A 33 -5.84 2.00 -2.92
N VAL A 34 -5.61 0.80 -2.42
CA VAL A 34 -5.04 -0.32 -3.17
C VAL A 34 -6.04 -0.76 -4.24
N ALA A 35 -5.66 -0.65 -5.51
CA ALA A 35 -6.42 -1.19 -6.64
C ALA A 35 -5.90 -2.57 -7.06
N HIS A 36 -4.59 -2.79 -6.94
CA HIS A 36 -3.96 -4.05 -7.33
C HIS A 36 -2.78 -4.38 -6.43
N VAL A 37 -2.58 -5.67 -6.19
CA VAL A 37 -1.47 -6.22 -5.40
C VAL A 37 -0.81 -7.31 -6.23
N GLU A 38 0.47 -7.14 -6.52
CA GLU A 38 1.28 -8.09 -7.26
C GLU A 38 2.40 -8.65 -6.36
N HIS A 39 2.46 -9.97 -6.25
CA HIS A 39 3.51 -10.65 -5.52
C HIS A 39 4.62 -11.06 -6.50
N VAL A 40 5.69 -10.27 -6.52
CA VAL A 40 6.85 -10.53 -7.37
C VAL A 40 7.75 -11.51 -6.64
N ASN A 41 7.65 -12.78 -7.02
CA ASN A 41 8.56 -13.85 -6.59
C ASN A 41 9.57 -14.05 -7.72
N THR A 42 10.66 -13.28 -7.71
CA THR A 42 11.65 -13.29 -8.77
C THR A 42 12.42 -14.62 -8.84
N VAL A 43 12.50 -15.15 -10.07
CA VAL A 43 13.20 -16.40 -10.44
C VAL A 43 14.55 -16.14 -11.12
N ALA A 44 14.94 -14.87 -11.28
CA ALA A 44 16.24 -14.46 -11.83
C ALA A 44 17.25 -14.16 -10.71
N TYR A 45 18.50 -14.52 -10.93
CA TYR A 45 19.58 -14.45 -9.94
C TYR A 45 19.82 -13.00 -9.48
N GLY A 46 19.47 -12.68 -8.23
CA GLY A 46 19.78 -11.41 -7.58
C GLY A 46 18.61 -10.47 -7.29
N ASP A 47 17.38 -10.76 -7.75
CA ASP A 47 16.22 -9.96 -7.38
C ASP A 47 15.56 -10.48 -6.10
N GLU A 48 15.33 -9.59 -5.13
CA GLU A 48 14.64 -9.92 -3.88
C GLU A 48 13.11 -9.99 -4.07
N PRO A 49 12.43 -10.95 -3.42
CA PRO A 49 10.98 -11.02 -3.41
C PRO A 49 10.35 -9.74 -2.86
N ARG A 50 9.36 -9.21 -3.58
CA ARG A 50 8.70 -7.94 -3.23
C ARG A 50 7.21 -7.96 -3.53
N VAL A 51 6.48 -7.09 -2.86
CA VAL A 51 5.07 -6.82 -3.13
C VAL A 51 4.96 -5.46 -3.80
N VAL A 52 4.29 -5.42 -4.95
CA VAL A 52 3.98 -4.20 -5.69
C VAL A 52 2.52 -3.86 -5.47
N LEU A 53 2.27 -2.65 -4.97
CA LEU A 53 0.94 -2.10 -4.74
C LEU A 53 0.68 -1.02 -5.78
N THR A 54 -0.46 -1.12 -6.47
CA THR A 54 -0.94 -0.09 -7.39
C THR A 54 -2.20 0.53 -6.81
N SER A 55 -2.28 1.85 -6.80
CA SER A 55 -3.44 2.57 -6.28
C SER A 55 -4.52 2.84 -7.32
N GLU A 56 -5.73 3.11 -6.84
CA GLU A 56 -6.76 3.76 -7.66
C GLU A 56 -6.29 5.18 -8.06
N PRO A 57 -6.51 5.60 -9.32
CA PRO A 57 -6.29 6.98 -9.73
C PRO A 57 -7.09 7.96 -8.86
N ARG A 58 -6.44 9.03 -8.38
CA ARG A 58 -7.13 10.06 -7.58
C ARG A 58 -8.19 10.82 -8.37
N THR A 59 -8.03 10.92 -9.70
CA THR A 59 -8.97 11.54 -10.64
C THR A 59 -8.97 10.80 -11.97
N ALA A 60 -10.05 10.93 -12.74
CA ALA A 60 -10.13 10.32 -14.07
C ALA A 60 -9.00 10.85 -14.99
N GLY A 61 -8.21 9.93 -15.56
CA GLY A 61 -7.05 10.26 -16.39
C GLY A 61 -5.74 10.50 -15.63
N ALA A 62 -5.74 10.49 -14.29
CA ALA A 62 -4.51 10.51 -13.52
C ALA A 62 -3.81 9.14 -13.57
N ALA A 63 -2.48 9.16 -13.51
CA ALA A 63 -1.72 7.93 -13.36
C ALA A 63 -1.95 7.33 -11.97
N PRO A 64 -2.13 6.00 -11.85
CA PRO A 64 -2.12 5.33 -10.57
C PRO A 64 -0.72 5.41 -9.95
N MET A 65 -0.66 5.54 -8.64
CA MET A 65 0.61 5.47 -7.92
C MET A 65 0.99 4.01 -7.71
N VAL A 66 2.26 3.68 -7.97
CA VAL A 66 2.83 2.34 -7.82
C VAL A 66 3.90 2.39 -6.74
N LEU A 67 3.81 1.49 -5.76
CA LEU A 67 4.76 1.38 -4.65
C LEU A 67 5.25 -0.05 -4.57
N ALA A 68 6.56 -0.25 -4.41
CA ALA A 68 7.17 -1.56 -4.26
C ALA A 68 7.81 -1.68 -2.88
N TYR A 69 7.48 -2.76 -2.18
CA TYR A 69 7.96 -3.01 -0.83
C TYR A 69 8.62 -4.39 -0.72
N PRO A 70 9.72 -4.51 0.04
CA PRO A 70 10.21 -5.82 0.45
C PRO A 70 9.13 -6.59 1.20
N ARG A 71 9.16 -7.91 1.04
CA ARG A 71 8.37 -8.83 1.86
C ARG A 71 8.64 -8.63 3.35
N GLY A 72 7.62 -8.85 4.18
CA GLY A 72 7.65 -8.55 5.62
C GLY A 72 7.57 -7.07 6.02
N THR A 73 7.57 -6.12 5.07
CA THR A 73 7.32 -4.70 5.38
C THR A 73 5.95 -4.53 6.03
N LYS A 74 5.88 -3.77 7.12
CA LYS A 74 4.60 -3.41 7.76
C LYS A 74 4.16 -2.03 7.32
N ILE A 75 2.92 -1.93 6.85
CA ILE A 75 2.28 -0.66 6.45
C ILE A 75 1.07 -0.40 7.35
N ARG A 76 0.78 0.88 7.57
CA ARG A 76 -0.42 1.32 8.27
C ARG A 76 -1.62 1.26 7.33
N LYS A 77 -2.56 0.38 7.66
CA LYS A 77 -3.88 0.27 7.03
C LYS A 77 -4.89 1.03 7.87
N VAL A 78 -5.70 1.85 7.20
CA VAL A 78 -6.86 2.51 7.79
C VAL A 78 -7.95 1.45 8.03
N ILE A 79 -8.45 1.43 9.25
CA ILE A 79 -9.60 0.63 9.68
C ILE A 79 -10.72 1.61 10.05
N GLY A 80 -11.81 1.52 9.30
CA GLY A 80 -13.03 2.30 9.49
C GLY A 80 -14.16 1.42 9.99
#